data_AF-A0A0H2KGR3-F1
#
_entry.id   AF-A0A0H2KGR3-F1
#
_cell.length_a   1.000
_cell.length_b   1.000
_cell.length_c   1.000
_cell.angle_alpha   90.00
_cell.angle_beta   90.00
_cell.angle_gamma   90.00
#
_symmetry.space_group_name_H-M   'P 1'
#
loop_
_entity.id
_entity.type
_entity.pdbx_description
1 polymer ?
#
loop_
_entity_poly.entity_id
_entity_poly.type
_entity_poly.pdbx_seq_one_letter_code
_entity_poly.pdbx_strand_id
1 'polypeptide(L)'
;MSTYAVHVGSPEHGRVEHVVDGPAEPVRETWDDTNRWYPRLLAEGRRVERSHDLRLSHVVLRRSQLAAGSALARREPGPWDALAAAPAGPEPTAVPRPVGLFELRPQAAPRVELDTVAELRDQLAAVAGCEGPDGPGRLRMLLAAESAGALVAAEMHHAGVPWRADVHDAILTDALG
;
A
#
# COMPACT_ATOMS: atom_id res chain seq x y z
N MET A 1 -1.57 21.90 1.46
CA MET A 1 -0.19 21.60 1.27
C MET A 1 -0.03 20.39 2.11
N SER A 2 -0.89 19.40 1.83
CA SER A 2 -0.42 18.04 1.84
C SER A 2 0.66 18.04 0.76
N THR A 3 1.89 17.96 1.24
CA THR A 3 3.05 17.76 0.39
C THR A 3 3.29 16.27 0.35
N TYR A 4 3.25 15.69 -0.83
CA TYR A 4 3.50 14.28 -1.06
C TYR A 4 4.97 14.12 -1.49
N ALA A 5 5.74 13.35 -0.73
CA ALA A 5 7.10 12.96 -1.08
C ALA A 5 7.02 11.61 -1.81
N VAL A 6 6.99 11.66 -3.14
CA VAL A 6 6.73 10.51 -4.02
C VAL A 6 8.02 9.78 -4.35
N HIS A 7 8.13 8.55 -3.85
CA HIS A 7 9.23 7.65 -4.15
C HIS A 7 9.02 7.01 -5.51
N VAL A 8 10.01 7.15 -6.39
CA VAL A 8 10.01 6.62 -7.76
C VAL A 8 11.13 5.59 -7.88
N GLY A 9 10.85 4.44 -8.50
CA GLY A 9 11.83 3.39 -8.77
C GLY A 9 11.80 2.25 -7.74
N SER A 10 12.93 2.00 -7.07
CA SER A 10 13.06 0.95 -6.06
C SER A 10 13.72 1.46 -4.78
N PRO A 11 13.53 0.79 -3.62
CA PRO A 11 14.13 1.20 -2.36
C PRO A 11 15.66 1.34 -2.39
N GLU A 12 16.35 0.68 -3.31
CA GLU A 12 17.81 0.78 -3.45
C GLU A 12 18.30 1.85 -4.42
N HIS A 13 17.49 2.26 -5.40
CA HIS A 13 17.88 3.24 -6.44
C HIS A 13 16.85 4.37 -6.61
N GLY A 14 16.06 4.62 -5.57
CA GLY A 14 14.91 5.50 -5.62
C GLY A 14 15.27 6.98 -5.65
N ARG A 15 14.42 7.78 -6.28
CA ARG A 15 14.42 9.24 -6.14
C ARG A 15 13.10 9.70 -5.54
N VAL A 16 13.10 10.87 -4.90
CA VAL A 16 11.90 11.49 -4.32
C VAL A 16 11.49 12.68 -5.17
N GLU A 17 10.25 12.69 -5.64
CA GLU A 17 9.61 13.82 -6.33
C GLU A 17 8.53 14.43 -5.44
N HIS A 18 8.42 15.76 -5.42
CA HIS A 18 7.44 16.44 -4.56
C HIS A 18 6.20 16.87 -5.34
N VAL A 19 5.02 16.47 -4.87
CA VAL A 19 3.71 16.89 -5.39
C VAL A 19 2.94 17.64 -4.31
N VAL A 20 2.28 18.74 -4.66
CA VAL A 20 1.63 19.65 -3.71
C VAL A 20 0.12 19.74 -3.98
N ASP A 21 -0.70 19.60 -2.93
CA ASP A 21 -2.16 19.78 -2.98
C ASP A 21 -2.72 20.51 -1.72
N GLY A 22 -3.62 21.50 -1.88
CA GLY A 22 -4.40 22.19 -0.80
C GLY A 22 -3.68 23.15 0.18
N PRO A 23 -4.14 23.35 1.45
CA PRO A 23 -3.51 24.15 2.56
C PRO A 23 -2.65 23.36 3.59
N ALA A 24 -1.61 23.96 4.19
CA ALA A 24 -0.44 23.29 4.81
C ALA A 24 -0.72 22.15 5.82
N GLU A 25 -0.20 20.96 5.52
CA GLU A 25 -0.23 19.73 6.34
C GLU A 25 1.18 19.10 6.37
N PRO A 26 1.46 18.17 7.29
CA PRO A 26 2.72 17.43 7.33
C PRO A 26 2.94 16.58 6.07
N VAL A 27 4.20 16.42 5.68
CA VAL A 27 4.60 15.66 4.49
C VAL A 27 4.09 14.21 4.59
N ARG A 28 3.52 13.71 3.49
CA ARG A 28 3.08 12.32 3.34
C ARG A 28 4.06 11.57 2.46
N GLU A 29 4.74 10.58 3.03
CA GLU A 29 5.60 9.68 2.26
C GLU A 29 4.73 8.86 1.31
N THR A 30 4.99 8.93 0.01
CA THR A 30 4.12 8.36 -1.02
C THR A 30 4.90 7.36 -1.85
N TRP A 31 4.38 6.15 -1.99
CA TRP A 31 5.09 5.05 -2.65
C TRP A 31 4.10 4.08 -3.29
N ASP A 32 4.59 3.22 -4.18
CA ASP A 32 3.79 2.18 -4.82
C ASP A 32 3.25 1.15 -3.81
N ASP A 33 4.07 0.68 -2.86
CA ASP A 33 3.64 -0.24 -1.80
C ASP A 33 4.46 -0.01 -0.51
N THR A 34 3.76 0.18 0.61
CA THR A 34 4.38 0.37 1.94
C THR A 34 5.28 -0.79 2.31
N ASN A 35 4.88 -2.03 1.99
CA ASN A 35 5.67 -3.22 2.32
C ASN A 35 6.96 -3.31 1.51
N ARG A 36 7.07 -2.57 0.40
CA ARG A 36 8.28 -2.49 -0.42
C ARG A 36 9.30 -1.49 0.14
N TRP A 37 8.84 -0.33 0.62
CA TRP A 37 9.73 0.77 1.02
C TRP A 37 9.99 0.86 2.51
N TYR A 38 8.94 0.74 3.33
CA TYR A 38 9.03 1.08 4.74
C TYR A 38 9.88 0.10 5.58
N PRO A 39 9.92 -1.22 5.31
CA PRO A 39 10.75 -2.14 6.10
C PRO A 39 12.24 -1.79 6.14
N ARG A 40 12.79 -1.26 5.04
CA ARG A 40 14.19 -0.81 5.00
C ARG A 40 14.41 0.41 5.89
N LEU A 41 13.51 1.38 5.84
CA LEU A 41 13.57 2.57 6.69
C LEU A 41 13.51 2.18 8.18
N LEU A 42 12.65 1.23 8.52
CA LEU A 42 12.56 0.68 9.88
C LEU A 42 13.87 0.00 10.31
N ALA A 43 14.50 -0.79 9.44
CA ALA A 43 15.82 -1.38 9.71
C ALA A 43 16.92 -0.34 9.93
N GLU A 44 16.79 0.85 9.35
CA GLU A 44 17.65 2.02 9.56
C GLU A 44 17.23 2.85 10.79
N GLY A 45 16.23 2.42 11.56
CA GLY A 45 15.71 3.12 12.75
C GLY A 45 14.82 4.33 12.44
N ARG A 46 14.36 4.50 11.20
CA ARG A 46 13.55 5.63 10.75
C ARG A 46 12.07 5.25 10.71
N ARG A 47 11.24 6.05 11.39
CA ARG A 47 9.78 5.90 11.39
C ARG A 47 9.10 6.96 10.53
N VAL A 48 8.00 6.56 9.89
CA VAL A 48 7.16 7.42 9.07
C VAL A 48 5.82 7.62 9.78
N GLU A 49 5.43 8.87 9.99
CA GLU A 49 4.19 9.21 10.68
C GLU A 49 2.97 9.21 9.74
N ARG A 50 3.17 9.61 8.48
CA ARG A 50 2.10 9.71 7.49
C ARG A 50 2.59 9.19 6.14
N SER A 51 1.81 8.30 5.56
CA SER A 51 2.03 7.80 4.21
C SER A 51 0.79 7.96 3.33
N HIS A 52 1.02 7.78 2.03
CA HIS A 52 -0.02 7.56 1.03
C HIS A 52 0.40 6.34 0.19
N ASP A 53 -0.22 5.19 0.47
CA ASP A 53 0.06 3.94 -0.25
C ASP A 53 -0.73 3.92 -1.57
N LEU A 54 -0.04 4.01 -2.70
CA LEU A 54 -0.69 4.13 -4.01
C LEU A 54 -1.42 2.85 -4.40
N ARG A 55 -0.86 1.66 -4.13
CA ARG A 55 -1.52 0.38 -4.47
C ARG A 55 -2.79 0.19 -3.67
N LEU A 56 -2.76 0.43 -2.35
CA LEU A 56 -3.95 0.31 -1.51
C LEU A 56 -5.00 1.35 -1.88
N SER A 57 -4.57 2.60 -2.08
CA SER A 57 -5.47 3.68 -2.49
C SER A 57 -6.10 3.44 -3.86
N HIS A 58 -5.35 2.87 -4.80
CA HIS A 58 -5.85 2.47 -6.10
C HIS A 58 -7.00 1.47 -5.97
N VAL A 59 -6.81 0.40 -5.18
CA VAL A 59 -7.85 -0.63 -4.95
C VAL A 59 -9.12 -0.02 -4.35
N VAL A 60 -8.98 0.87 -3.36
CA VAL A 60 -10.12 1.55 -2.73
C VAL A 60 -10.86 2.41 -3.76
N LEU A 61 -10.15 3.25 -4.50
CA LEU A 61 -10.76 4.17 -5.45
C LEU A 61 -11.41 3.45 -6.65
N ARG A 62 -10.80 2.38 -7.16
CA ARG A 62 -11.37 1.54 -8.23
C ARG A 62 -12.69 0.88 -7.83
N ARG A 63 -12.86 0.57 -6.53
CA ARG A 63 -14.03 -0.16 -6.01
C ARG A 63 -15.06 0.73 -5.33
N SER A 64 -14.73 2.01 -5.12
CA SER A 64 -15.60 2.94 -4.39
C SER A 64 -16.70 3.51 -5.29
N GLN A 65 -17.95 3.42 -4.83
CA GLN A 65 -19.07 4.10 -5.51
C GLN A 65 -18.92 5.62 -5.51
N LEU A 66 -18.26 6.21 -4.51
CA LEU A 66 -18.01 7.65 -4.43
C LEU A 66 -17.07 8.13 -5.55
N ALA A 67 -16.20 7.24 -6.06
CA ALA A 67 -15.24 7.55 -7.12
C ALA A 67 -15.61 6.91 -8.47
N ALA A 68 -16.77 6.27 -8.61
CA ALA A 68 -17.18 5.54 -9.82
C ALA A 68 -17.29 6.43 -11.08
N GLY A 69 -17.48 7.74 -10.89
CA GLY A 69 -17.46 8.74 -11.96
C GLY A 69 -16.07 9.10 -12.48
N SER A 70 -15.02 8.79 -11.73
CA SER A 70 -13.65 9.23 -12.04
C SER A 70 -13.04 8.49 -13.23
N ALA A 71 -12.11 9.15 -13.92
CA ALA A 71 -11.33 8.53 -14.99
C ALA A 71 -10.54 7.30 -14.47
N LEU A 72 -10.00 7.38 -13.25
CA LEU A 72 -9.31 6.27 -12.60
C LEU A 72 -10.22 5.06 -12.40
N ALA A 73 -11.47 5.24 -11.98
CA ALA A 73 -12.40 4.12 -11.81
C ALA A 73 -12.87 3.53 -13.14
N ARG A 74 -12.94 4.34 -14.20
CA ARG A 74 -13.48 3.92 -15.52
C ARG A 74 -12.44 3.41 -16.51
N ARG A 75 -11.14 3.62 -16.27
CA ARG A 75 -10.08 3.15 -17.17
C ARG A 75 -10.04 1.62 -17.27
N GLU A 76 -9.58 1.09 -18.40
CA GLU A 76 -9.32 -0.34 -18.54
C GLU A 76 -8.32 -0.83 -17.47
N PRO A 77 -8.42 -2.09 -16.99
CA PRO A 77 -7.48 -2.65 -16.03
C PRO A 77 -6.03 -2.51 -16.49
N GLY A 78 -5.19 -1.92 -15.65
CA GLY A 78 -3.80 -1.63 -15.93
C GLY A 78 -2.82 -2.29 -14.94
N PRO A 79 -1.54 -1.91 -14.98
CA PRO A 79 -0.50 -2.48 -14.12
C PRO A 79 -0.82 -2.37 -12.62
N TRP A 80 -1.42 -1.26 -12.19
CA TRP A 80 -1.85 -1.04 -10.80
C TRP A 80 -2.95 -2.00 -10.34
N ASP A 81 -3.84 -2.44 -11.24
CA ASP A 81 -4.87 -3.45 -10.93
C ASP A 81 -4.28 -4.86 -10.78
N ALA A 82 -3.10 -5.10 -11.36
CA ALA A 82 -2.39 -6.39 -11.33
C ALA A 82 -1.38 -6.52 -10.17
N LEU A 83 -1.19 -5.47 -9.36
CA LEU A 83 -0.24 -5.50 -8.26
C LEU A 83 -0.72 -6.42 -7.13
N ALA A 84 0.05 -7.49 -6.89
CA ALA A 84 -0.05 -8.27 -5.68
C ALA A 84 0.52 -7.51 -4.49
N ALA A 85 0.00 -7.76 -3.29
CA ALA A 85 0.60 -7.24 -2.08
C ALA A 85 1.99 -7.86 -1.88
N ALA A 86 3.02 -7.01 -1.71
CA ALA A 86 4.32 -7.51 -1.28
C ALA A 86 4.20 -8.03 0.17
N PRO A 87 4.81 -9.18 0.51
CA PRO A 87 4.93 -9.58 1.90
C PRO A 87 5.74 -8.53 2.68
N ALA A 88 5.30 -8.20 3.90
CA ALA A 88 6.14 -7.44 4.80
C ALA A 88 7.31 -8.33 5.23
N GLY A 89 8.53 -8.00 4.80
CA GLY A 89 9.74 -8.76 5.13
C GLY A 89 10.19 -9.77 4.06
N PRO A 90 11.28 -10.53 4.32
CA PRO A 90 11.79 -11.51 3.38
C PRO A 90 10.74 -12.58 3.08
N GLU A 91 10.57 -12.90 1.79
CA GLU A 91 9.69 -13.97 1.32
C GLU A 91 9.88 -15.24 2.16
N PRO A 92 8.84 -15.78 2.81
CA PRO A 92 8.93 -17.03 3.58
C PRO A 92 9.44 -18.20 2.73
N THR A 93 9.26 -18.10 1.40
CA THR A 93 9.70 -19.06 0.39
C THR A 93 11.14 -18.85 -0.10
N ALA A 94 11.85 -17.83 0.41
CA ALA A 94 13.26 -17.59 0.06
C ALA A 94 14.21 -18.72 0.52
N VAL A 95 13.73 -19.60 1.40
CA VAL A 95 14.39 -20.87 1.71
C VAL A 95 13.95 -21.91 0.66
N PRO A 96 14.88 -22.52 -0.11
CA PRO A 96 14.52 -23.54 -1.09
C PRO A 96 13.77 -24.69 -0.41
N ARG A 97 12.46 -24.79 -0.67
CA ARG A 97 11.65 -25.93 -0.24
C ARG A 97 11.51 -26.91 -1.41
N PRO A 98 11.38 -28.22 -1.14
CA PRO A 98 11.05 -29.19 -2.17
C PRO A 98 9.71 -28.80 -2.82
N VAL A 99 9.68 -28.78 -4.16
CA VAL A 99 8.53 -28.32 -4.94
C VAL A 99 7.33 -29.22 -4.66
N GLY A 100 6.26 -28.66 -4.08
CA GLY A 100 5.02 -29.38 -3.82
C GLY A 100 4.24 -29.68 -5.10
N LEU A 101 3.41 -30.73 -5.10
CA LEU A 101 2.60 -31.15 -6.26
C LEU A 101 1.65 -30.05 -6.80
N PHE A 102 1.34 -29.04 -6.00
CA PHE A 102 0.47 -27.89 -6.35
C PHE A 102 1.21 -26.54 -6.35
N GLU A 103 2.55 -26.54 -6.36
CA GLU A 103 3.30 -25.29 -6.30
C GLU A 103 3.30 -24.59 -7.68
N LEU A 104 2.50 -23.54 -7.80
CA LEU A 104 2.53 -22.63 -8.95
C LEU A 104 3.80 -21.79 -8.84
N ARG A 105 4.77 -22.04 -9.72
CA ARG A 105 5.97 -21.18 -9.78
C ARG A 105 5.52 -19.75 -10.09
N PRO A 106 5.95 -18.74 -9.32
CA PRO A 106 5.70 -17.36 -9.69
C PRO A 106 6.36 -17.11 -11.04
N GLN A 107 5.56 -16.92 -12.08
CA GLN A 107 6.08 -16.40 -13.34
C GLN A 107 6.45 -14.94 -13.05
N ALA A 108 7.73 -14.62 -13.17
CA ALA A 108 8.18 -13.24 -13.05
C ALA A 108 7.43 -12.43 -14.10
N ALA A 109 6.41 -11.69 -13.66
CA ALA A 109 5.72 -10.75 -14.52
C ALA A 109 6.76 -9.77 -15.08
N PRO A 110 6.66 -9.36 -16.34
CA PRO A 110 7.53 -8.30 -16.86
C PRO A 110 7.48 -7.13 -15.89
N ARG A 111 8.67 -6.63 -15.52
CA ARG A 111 8.79 -5.51 -14.59
C ARG A 111 8.25 -4.27 -15.31
N VAL A 112 6.95 -4.02 -15.14
CA VAL A 112 6.33 -2.79 -15.64
C VAL A 112 6.79 -1.68 -14.71
N GLU A 113 7.44 -0.68 -15.28
CA GLU A 113 7.79 0.51 -14.53
C GLU A 113 6.50 1.26 -14.19
N LEU A 114 6.22 1.40 -12.90
CA LEU A 114 5.05 2.12 -12.42
C LEU A 114 5.35 3.61 -12.38
N ASP A 115 4.49 4.42 -12.99
CA ASP A 115 4.54 5.87 -12.84
C ASP A 115 3.76 6.28 -11.58
N THR A 116 4.49 6.37 -10.45
CA THR A 116 3.92 6.71 -9.13
C THR A 116 3.38 8.14 -9.07
N VAL A 117 3.97 9.07 -9.83
CA VAL A 117 3.55 10.47 -9.84
C VAL A 117 2.27 10.63 -10.66
N ALA A 118 2.18 9.99 -11.82
CA ALA A 118 0.94 9.98 -12.61
C ALA A 118 -0.21 9.32 -11.83
N GLU A 119 0.05 8.18 -11.20
CA GLU A 119 -0.97 7.50 -10.39
C GLU A 119 -1.42 8.37 -9.21
N LEU A 120 -0.50 9.02 -8.48
CA LEU A 120 -0.89 9.96 -7.41
C LEU A 120 -1.81 11.07 -7.95
N ARG A 121 -1.48 11.67 -9.10
CA ARG A 121 -2.31 12.73 -9.70
C ARG A 121 -3.70 12.22 -10.06
N ASP A 122 -3.81 11.03 -10.65
CA ASP A 122 -5.08 10.42 -11.00
C ASP A 122 -5.93 10.14 -9.74
N GLN A 123 -5.30 9.68 -8.66
CA GLN A 123 -5.98 9.44 -7.37
C GLN A 123 -6.48 10.73 -6.73
N LEU A 124 -5.65 11.79 -6.71
CA LEU A 124 -6.05 13.10 -6.20
C LEU A 124 -7.21 13.68 -7.03
N ALA A 125 -7.16 13.57 -8.35
CA ALA A 125 -8.24 13.99 -9.24
C ALA A 125 -9.53 13.18 -9.00
N ALA A 126 -9.42 11.87 -8.80
CA ALA A 126 -10.56 11.02 -8.48
C ALA A 126 -11.23 11.44 -7.17
N VAL A 127 -10.45 11.68 -6.11
CA VAL A 127 -10.94 12.15 -4.81
C VAL A 127 -11.59 13.53 -4.91
N ALA A 128 -10.96 14.46 -5.64
CA ALA A 128 -11.49 15.81 -5.82
C ALA A 128 -12.81 15.82 -6.62
N GLY A 129 -12.97 14.91 -7.59
CA GLY A 129 -14.16 14.78 -8.42
C GLY A 129 -15.29 13.93 -7.82
N CYS A 130 -15.18 13.50 -6.55
CA CYS A 130 -16.21 12.68 -5.92
C CYS A 130 -17.52 13.44 -5.72
N GLU A 131 -18.62 12.76 -6.01
CA GLU A 131 -19.97 13.32 -5.92
C GLU A 131 -20.54 13.21 -4.50
N GLY A 132 -21.51 14.09 -4.19
CA GLY A 132 -22.26 14.07 -2.94
C GLY A 132 -21.63 14.88 -1.79
N PRO A 133 -22.43 15.19 -0.75
CA PRO A 133 -21.95 15.93 0.41
C PRO A 133 -20.84 15.14 1.12
N ASP A 134 -19.72 15.80 1.39
CA ASP A 134 -18.53 15.27 2.08
C ASP A 134 -17.87 14.03 1.45
N GLY A 135 -18.23 13.65 0.22
CA GLY A 135 -17.64 12.51 -0.51
C GLY A 135 -16.11 12.54 -0.55
N PRO A 136 -15.48 13.66 -0.96
CA PRO A 136 -14.03 13.81 -0.94
C PRO A 136 -13.43 13.65 0.46
N GLY A 137 -14.07 14.17 1.51
CA GLY A 137 -13.58 14.07 2.89
C GLY A 137 -13.60 12.63 3.41
N ARG A 138 -14.70 11.91 3.16
CA ARG A 138 -14.85 10.49 3.53
C ARG A 138 -13.82 9.60 2.86
N LEU A 139 -13.56 9.84 1.56
CA LEU A 139 -12.53 9.09 0.85
C LEU A 139 -11.12 9.42 1.36
N ARG A 140 -10.77 10.70 1.55
CA ARG A 140 -9.46 11.06 2.13
C ARG A 140 -9.22 10.38 3.47
N MET A 141 -10.23 10.35 4.34
CA MET A 141 -10.16 9.65 5.62
C MET A 141 -9.92 8.14 5.45
N LEU A 142 -10.66 7.48 4.55
CA LEU A 142 -10.48 6.05 4.28
C LEU A 142 -9.08 5.74 3.72
N LEU A 143 -8.60 6.53 2.76
CA LEU A 143 -7.27 6.37 2.18
C LEU A 143 -6.15 6.57 3.21
N ALA A 144 -6.32 7.56 4.09
CA ALA A 144 -5.40 7.80 5.19
C ALA A 144 -5.41 6.64 6.21
N ALA A 145 -6.59 6.09 6.52
CA ALA A 145 -6.73 4.96 7.42
C ALA A 145 -6.06 3.69 6.86
N GLU A 146 -6.25 3.39 5.57
CA GLU A 146 -5.59 2.25 4.94
C GLU A 146 -4.07 2.41 4.88
N SER A 147 -3.59 3.59 4.50
CA SER A 147 -2.15 3.87 4.46
C SER A 147 -1.52 3.78 5.86
N ALA A 148 -2.21 4.26 6.90
CA ALA A 148 -1.77 4.12 8.28
C ALA A 148 -1.79 2.66 8.76
N GLY A 149 -2.80 1.88 8.38
CA GLY A 149 -2.86 0.45 8.66
C GLY A 149 -1.67 -0.31 8.08
N ALA A 150 -1.24 0.04 6.86
CA ALA A 150 -0.05 -0.53 6.25
C ALA A 150 1.24 -0.18 7.00
N LEU A 151 1.39 1.08 7.46
CA LEU A 151 2.52 1.47 8.32
C LEU A 151 2.54 0.66 9.62
N VAL A 152 1.40 0.55 10.31
CA VAL A 152 1.29 -0.21 11.56
C VAL A 152 1.62 -1.69 11.33
N ALA A 153 1.13 -2.29 10.26
CA ALA A 153 1.43 -3.68 9.93
C ALA A 153 2.94 -3.91 9.70
N ALA A 154 3.60 -2.99 8.98
CA ALA A 154 5.06 -3.04 8.79
C ALA A 154 5.84 -2.85 10.09
N GLU A 155 5.39 -1.96 10.99
CA GLU A 155 6.00 -1.76 12.31
C GLU A 155 5.82 -2.98 13.22
N MET A 156 4.62 -3.58 13.24
CA MET A 156 4.34 -4.82 13.98
C MET A 156 5.22 -5.96 13.46
N HIS A 157 5.39 -6.06 12.14
CA HIS A 157 6.29 -7.04 11.54
C HIS A 157 7.75 -6.80 11.95
N HIS A 158 8.23 -5.56 11.89
CA HIS A 158 9.59 -5.20 12.25
C HIS A 158 9.90 -5.41 13.73
N ALA A 159 9.00 -4.99 14.62
CA ALA A 159 9.14 -5.21 16.06
C ALA A 159 9.08 -6.71 16.42
N GLY A 160 8.40 -7.50 15.57
CA GLY A 160 8.02 -8.86 15.85
C GLY A 160 6.83 -8.87 16.82
N VAL A 161 5.72 -9.49 16.41
CA VAL A 161 4.65 -9.80 17.36
C VAL A 161 5.09 -11.04 18.13
N PRO A 162 5.16 -11.04 19.47
CA PRO A 162 5.47 -12.23 20.23
C PRO A 162 4.35 -13.26 20.03
N TRP A 163 4.57 -14.15 19.08
CA TRP A 163 3.63 -15.20 18.74
C TRP A 163 3.72 -16.32 19.77
N ARG A 164 2.65 -16.48 20.55
CA ARG A 164 2.50 -17.57 21.50
C ARG A 164 1.60 -18.64 20.88
N ALA A 165 2.24 -19.67 20.31
CA ALA A 165 1.55 -20.76 19.65
C ALA A 165 0.53 -21.45 20.57
N ASP A 166 0.86 -21.60 21.86
CA ASP A 166 -0.03 -22.17 22.87
C ASP A 166 -1.31 -21.35 23.07
N VAL A 167 -1.21 -20.03 23.04
CA VAL A 167 -2.37 -19.13 23.13
C VAL A 167 -3.19 -19.16 21.84
N HIS A 168 -2.52 -19.20 20.68
CA HIS A 168 -3.23 -19.27 19.40
C HIS A 168 -4.00 -20.59 19.25
N ASP A 169 -3.38 -21.71 19.58
CA ASP A 169 -4.03 -23.03 19.55
C ASP A 169 -5.22 -23.07 20.50
N ALA A 170 -5.11 -22.46 21.69
CA ALA A 170 -6.24 -22.36 22.61
C ALA A 170 -7.40 -21.55 22.03
N ILE A 171 -7.12 -20.41 21.38
CA ILE A 171 -8.14 -19.59 20.71
C ILE A 171 -8.79 -20.35 19.54
N LEU A 172 -7.97 -21.04 18.73
CA LEU A 172 -8.49 -21.84 17.62
C LEU A 172 -9.34 -23.01 18.09
N THR A 173 -8.90 -23.71 19.14
CA THR A 173 -9.66 -24.81 19.75
C THR A 173 -10.99 -24.29 20.30
N ASP A 174 -10.99 -23.16 21.00
CA ASP A 174 -12.23 -22.55 21.52
C ASP A 174 -13.19 -22.13 20.40
N ALA A 175 -12.67 -21.54 19.32
CA ALA A 175 -13.49 -21.06 18.21
C ALA A 175 -13.97 -22.15 17.25
N LEU A 176 -13.19 -23.22 17.06
CA LEU A 176 -13.40 -24.22 16.00
C LEU A 176 -13.77 -25.62 16.52
N GLY A 177 -13.53 -25.92 17.81
CA GLY A 177 -13.79 -27.22 18.43
C GLY A 177 -12.58 -28.15 18.44
#